data_AF-A0A7W0D9I6-F1
#
_entry.id   AF-A0A7W0D9I6-F1
#
_cell.length_a   1.000
_cell.length_b   1.000
_cell.length_c   1.000
_cell.angle_alpha   90.00
_cell.angle_beta   90.00
_cell.angle_gamma   90.00
#
_symmetry.space_group_name_H-M   'P 1'
#
loop_
_entity.id
_entity.type
_entity.pdbx_description
1 polymer ?
#
loop_
_entity_poly.entity_id
_entity_poly.type
_entity_poly.pdbx_seq_one_letter_code
_entity_poly.pdbx_strand_id
1 'polypeptide(L)' 'MNMYIYYAIFSLILLFGLVTTFMIGFSRKNREGDTTYFQKTGVKWARLTSFYVVSIAAGLLALVAYIVYLIR' A
#
# COMPACT_ATOMS: atom_id res chain seq x y z
N MET A 1 -30.06 -1.50 -3.84
CA MET A 1 -29.27 -0.25 -3.91
C MET A 1 -28.60 -0.19 -5.28
N ASN A 2 -28.67 0.93 -6.00
CA ASN A 2 -28.16 1.03 -7.37
C ASN A 2 -26.62 0.87 -7.40
N MET A 3 -26.09 0.04 -8.30
CA MET A 3 -24.65 -0.23 -8.42
C MET A 3 -23.83 1.06 -8.61
N TYR A 4 -24.40 2.04 -9.30
CA TYR A 4 -23.78 3.36 -9.50
C TYR A 4 -23.52 4.13 -8.19
N ILE A 5 -24.31 3.90 -7.14
CA ILE A 5 -24.10 4.54 -5.82
C ILE A 5 -22.81 4.02 -5.19
N TYR A 6 -22.54 2.72 -5.28
CA TYR A 6 -21.29 2.16 -4.76
C TYR A 6 -20.07 2.67 -5.53
N TYR A 7 -20.17 2.75 -6.86
CA TYR A 7 -19.10 3.33 -7.68
C TYR A 7 -18.84 4.80 -7.38
N ALA A 8 -19.89 5.59 -7.15
CA ALA A 8 -19.76 6.99 -6.77
C ALA A 8 -19.06 7.13 -5.41
N ILE A 9 -19.49 6.38 -4.39
CA ILE A 9 -18.86 6.41 -3.06
C ILE A 9 -17.38 5.99 -3.15
N PHE A 10 -17.09 4.90 -3.84
CA PHE A 10 -15.72 4.41 -4.01
C PHE A 10 -14.83 5.45 -4.71
N SER A 11 -15.35 6.07 -5.78
CA SER A 11 -14.60 7.10 -6.53
C SER A 11 -14.33 8.34 -5.68
N LEU A 12 -15.28 8.77 -4.85
CA LEU A 12 -15.09 9.90 -3.94
C LEU A 12 -14.02 9.60 -2.88
N ILE A 13 -14.02 8.39 -2.32
CA ILE A 13 -12.97 7.96 -1.37
C ILE A 13 -11.61 7.98 -2.05
N LEU A 14 -11.49 7.46 -3.27
CA LEU A 14 -10.24 7.48 -4.04
C LEU A 14 -9.76 8.90 -4.34
N LEU A 15 -10.66 9.78 -4.81
CA LEU A 15 -10.33 11.18 -5.11
C LEU A 15 -9.88 11.93 -3.85
N PHE A 16 -10.56 11.73 -2.73
CA PHE A 16 -10.18 12.34 -1.45
C PHE A 16 -8.80 11.86 -0.99
N GLY A 17 -8.54 10.55 -1.07
CA GLY A 17 -7.23 9.98 -0.75
C GLY A 17 -6.12 10.53 -1.65
N LEU A 18 -6.39 10.66 -2.96
CA LEU A 18 -5.46 11.21 -3.93
C LEU A 18 -5.11 12.68 -3.62
N VAL A 19 -6.13 13.52 -3.41
CA VAL A 19 -5.94 14.94 -3.07
C VAL A 19 -5.14 15.08 -1.79
N THR A 20 -5.49 14.32 -0.74
CA THR A 20 -4.78 14.36 0.55
C THR A 20 -3.32 13.91 0.39
N THR A 21 -3.07 12.87 -0.41
CA THR A 21 -1.71 12.38 -0.69
C THR A 21 -0.87 13.46 -1.37
N PHE A 22 -1.41 14.14 -2.39
CA PHE A 22 -0.70 15.23 -3.04
C PHE A 22 -0.48 16.42 -2.12
N MET A 23 -1.48 16.80 -1.31
CA MET A 23 -1.34 17.89 -0.34
C MET A 23 -0.21 17.63 0.65
N ILE A 24 -0.10 16.40 1.17
CA ILE A 24 0.97 16.01 2.09
C ILE A 24 2.31 15.95 1.35
N GLY A 25 2.34 15.31 0.18
CA GLY A 25 3.56 15.13 -0.63
C GLY A 25 4.19 16.46 -1.07
N PHE A 26 3.37 17.46 -1.41
CA PHE A 26 3.83 18.80 -1.77
C PHE A 26 3.90 19.78 -0.59
N SER A 27 3.51 19.36 0.61
CA SER A 27 3.59 20.22 1.79
C SER A 27 5.02 20.69 2.03
N ARG A 28 5.14 21.92 2.54
CA ARG A 28 6.45 22.54 2.85
C ARG A 28 7.27 21.68 3.81
N LYS A 29 6.62 21.05 4.78
CA LYS A 29 7.23 20.10 5.72
C LYS A 29 7.83 18.86 5.03
N ASN A 30 7.20 18.36 3.96
CA ASN A 30 7.74 17.24 3.18
C ASN A 30 8.89 17.68 2.25
N ARG A 31 8.85 18.92 1.77
CA ARG A 31 9.94 19.52 0.96
C ARG A 31 11.18 19.88 1.77
N GLU A 32 11.00 20.22 3.04
CA GLU A 32 12.08 20.43 4.02
C GLU A 32 12.65 19.09 4.55
N GLY A 33 12.22 17.96 3.99
CA GLY A 33 12.68 16.63 4.35
C GLY A 33 14.20 16.52 4.29
N ASP A 34 14.76 16.02 5.39
CA ASP A 34 16.19 15.81 5.62
C ASP A 34 16.86 15.15 4.39
N THR A 35 17.82 15.82 3.76
CA THR A 35 18.58 15.30 2.61
C THR A 35 19.41 14.07 2.99
N THR A 36 19.69 13.89 4.29
CA THR A 36 20.32 12.71 4.88
C THR A 36 19.35 11.53 5.04
N TYR A 37 18.04 11.73 4.89
CA TYR A 37 17.02 10.67 4.99
C TYR A 37 17.32 9.52 4.03
N PHE A 38 17.67 9.84 2.77
CA PHE A 38 18.03 8.87 1.75
C PHE A 38 19.41 8.22 1.94
N GLN A 39 20.28 8.77 2.79
CA GLN A 39 21.58 8.13 3.08
C GLN A 39 21.46 6.95 4.05
N LYS A 40 20.38 6.88 4.85
CA LYS A 40 20.13 5.78 5.81
C LYS A 40 18.97 4.86 5.40
N THR A 41 18.41 5.03 4.20
CA THR A 41 17.25 4.26 3.72
C THR A 41 17.59 2.88 3.20
N GLY A 42 18.79 2.62 2.66
CA GLY A 42 19.10 1.33 2.01
C GLY A 42 18.78 0.10 2.87
N VAL A 43 19.23 0.09 4.12
CA VAL A 43 18.96 -1.03 5.06
C VAL A 43 17.47 -1.10 5.47
N LYS A 44 16.83 0.06 5.66
CA LYS A 44 15.40 0.12 6.00
C LYS A 44 14.52 -0.39 4.86
N TRP A 45 14.88 -0.04 3.62
CA TRP A 45 14.21 -0.51 2.41
C TRP A 45 14.44 -2.00 2.18
N ALA A 46 15.66 -2.49 2.34
CA ALA A 46 15.94 -3.93 2.24
C ALA A 46 15.11 -4.74 3.25
N ARG A 47 15.04 -4.28 4.51
CA ARG A 47 14.22 -4.91 5.54
C ARG A 47 12.73 -4.82 5.21
N LEU A 48 12.25 -3.67 4.76
CA LEU A 48 10.84 -3.52 4.36
C LEU A 48 10.50 -4.44 3.19
N THR A 49 11.29 -4.42 2.12
CA THR A 49 11.14 -5.30 0.96
C THR A 49 11.17 -6.78 1.37
N SER A 50 12.03 -7.18 2.30
CA SER A 50 12.02 -8.56 2.80
C SER A 50 10.71 -8.94 3.48
N PHE A 51 10.09 -8.03 4.25
CA PHE A 51 8.78 -8.30 4.84
C PHE A 51 7.71 -8.46 3.76
N TYR A 52 7.70 -7.60 2.74
CA TYR A 52 6.76 -7.73 1.62
C TYR A 52 6.91 -9.07 0.90
N VAL A 53 8.15 -9.47 0.56
CA VAL A 53 8.42 -10.74 -0.14
C VAL A 53 7.95 -11.93 0.70
N VAL A 54 8.29 -11.96 1.99
CA VAL A 54 7.90 -13.05 2.90
C VAL A 54 6.39 -13.12 3.05
N SER A 55 5.71 -11.98 3.25
CA SER A 55 4.26 -11.94 3.41
C SER A 55 3.52 -12.36 2.13
N ILE A 56 3.99 -11.94 0.96
CA ILE A 56 3.42 -12.36 -0.33
C ILE A 56 3.59 -13.87 -0.52
N ALA A 57 4.79 -14.40 -0.28
CA ALA A 57 5.06 -15.84 -0.39
C ALA A 57 4.16 -16.65 0.57
N ALA A 58 4.07 -16.22 1.83
CA ALA A 58 3.20 -16.86 2.83
C ALA A 58 1.71 -16.81 2.42
N GLY A 59 1.24 -15.66 1.91
CA GLY A 59 -0.12 -15.50 1.43
C GLY A 59 -0.46 -16.41 0.24
N LEU A 60 0.46 -16.53 -0.73
CA LEU A 60 0.31 -17.44 -1.86
C LEU A 60 0.30 -18.90 -1.42
N LEU A 61 1.18 -19.29 -0.49
CA LEU A 61 1.19 -20.64 0.07
C LEU A 61 -0.11 -20.96 0.80
N ALA A 62 -0.61 -20.04 1.61
CA ALA A 62 -1.90 -20.19 2.29
C ALA A 62 -3.07 -20.32 1.30
N LEU A 63 -3.06 -19.52 0.23
CA LEU A 63 -4.08 -19.61 -0.83
C LEU A 63 -4.03 -20.96 -1.55
N VAL A 64 -2.84 -21.43 -1.93
CA VAL A 64 -2.68 -22.75 -2.55
C VAL A 64 -3.16 -23.85 -1.61
N ALA A 65 -2.79 -23.79 -0.32
CA ALA A 65 -3.24 -24.76 0.67
C ALA A 65 -4.78 -24.75 0.82
N TYR A 66 -5.40 -23.57 0.85
CA TYR A 66 -6.85 -23.42 0.91
C TYR A 66 -7.54 -24.07 -0.31
N ILE A 67 -7.04 -23.81 -1.51
CA ILE A 67 -7.59 -24.40 -2.75
C ILE A 67 -7.41 -25.92 -2.78
N VAL A 68 -6.23 -26.41 -2.43
CA VAL A 68 -5.88 -27.83 -2.56
C VAL A 68 -6.51 -28.70 -1.48
N TYR A 69 -6.56 -28.22 -0.23
CA TYR A 69 -6.94 -29.02 0.93
C TYR A 69 -8.29 -28.66 1.55
N LEU A 70 -8.83 -27.46 1.31
CA LEU A 70 -10.04 -26.97 2.00
C LEU A 70 -11.27 -26.80 1.10
N ILE A 71 -11.07 -26.45 -0.18
CA ILE A 71 -12.17 -26.35 -1.15
C ILE A 71 -12.45 -27.68 -1.87
N ARG A 72 -11.43 -28.54 -1.99
CA ARG A 72 -11.54 -29.84 -2.66
C ARG A 72 -12.20 -30.87 -1.75
#